data_AF-X1QLP9-F1
#
_entry.id   AF-X1QLP9-F1
#
_cell.length_a   1.000
_cell.length_b   1.000
_cell.length_c   1.000
_cell.angle_alpha   90.00
_cell.angle_beta   90.00
_cell.angle_gamma   90.00
#
_symmetry.space_group_name_H-M   'P 1'
#
loop_
_entity.id
_entity.type
_entity.pdbx_description
1 polymer ?
#
loop_
_entity_poly.entity_id
_entity_poly.type
_entity_poly.pdbx_seq_one_letter_code
_entity_poly.pdbx_strand_id
1 'polypeptide(L)'
;MVNIELEPELEACVETQAKRQYEQTQRELLKGGEEKGLTEKLETLRLFLESADFSKLRSESEKHLVEGKRVKFVLSLEEGKPKYEMRIV
;
A
#
# COMPACT_ATOMS: atom_id res chain seq x y z
N MET A 1 -10.60 10.89 -3.55
CA MET A 1 -10.65 9.49 -3.07
C MET A 1 -9.70 8.69 -3.93
N VAL A 2 -8.45 8.66 -3.49
CA VAL A 2 -7.37 7.92 -4.14
C VAL A 2 -7.37 6.50 -3.61
N ASN A 3 -7.41 5.53 -4.54
CA ASN A 3 -7.22 4.12 -4.22
C ASN A 3 -5.79 3.72 -4.64
N ILE A 4 -5.09 3.01 -3.76
CA ILE A 4 -3.73 2.56 -4.00
C ILE A 4 -3.72 1.04 -3.96
N GLU A 5 -3.25 0.44 -5.04
CA GLU A 5 -3.11 -1.02 -5.12
C GLU A 5 -1.66 -1.41 -4.83
N LEU A 6 -1.49 -2.34 -3.89
CA LEU A 6 -0.21 -2.95 -3.55
C LEU A 6 -0.30 -4.45 -3.76
N GLU A 7 0.59 -5.00 -4.58
CA GLU A 7 0.66 -6.45 -4.82
C GLU A 7 1.91 -6.99 -4.12
N PRO A 8 1.77 -7.65 -2.95
CA PRO A 8 2.90 -8.30 -2.32
C PRO A 8 3.29 -9.58 -3.07
N GLU A 9 4.58 -9.86 -3.00
CA GLU A 9 5.20 -11.07 -3.52
C GLU A 9 6.02 -11.74 -2.41
N LEU A 10 6.43 -12.99 -2.61
CA LEU A 10 7.25 -13.72 -1.63
C LEU A 10 8.55 -12.98 -1.28
N GLU A 11 9.13 -12.27 -2.26
CA GLU A 11 10.37 -11.50 -2.10
C GLU A 11 10.12 -10.05 -1.63
N ALA A 12 8.89 -9.54 -1.75
CA ALA A 12 8.56 -8.15 -1.45
C ALA A 12 7.16 -8.07 -0.79
N CYS A 13 7.15 -8.06 0.54
CA CYS A 13 5.91 -7.98 1.30
C CYS A 13 5.21 -6.62 1.13
N VAL A 14 3.97 -6.52 1.62
CA VAL A 14 3.14 -5.32 1.50
C VAL A 14 3.81 -4.08 2.08
N GLU A 15 4.61 -4.22 3.14
CA GLU A 15 5.39 -3.11 3.72
C GLU A 15 6.43 -2.59 2.73
N THR A 16 7.19 -3.49 2.10
CA THR A 16 8.19 -3.13 1.08
C THR A 16 7.55 -2.44 -0.10
N GLN A 17 6.41 -2.96 -0.57
CA GLN A 17 5.66 -2.36 -1.69
C GLN A 17 5.12 -0.97 -1.31
N ALA A 18 4.57 -0.82 -0.11
CA ALA A 18 4.10 0.47 0.40
C ALA A 18 5.23 1.51 0.49
N LYS A 19 6.40 1.14 1.02
CA LYS A 19 7.57 2.03 1.09
C LYS A 19 8.05 2.45 -0.30
N ARG A 20 8.14 1.53 -1.26
CA ARG A 20 8.50 1.84 -2.64
C ARG A 20 7.53 2.82 -3.28
N GLN A 21 6.23 2.59 -3.13
CA GLN A 21 5.20 3.50 -3.63
C GLN A 21 5.25 4.87 -2.95
N TYR A 22 5.54 4.92 -1.65
CA TYR A 22 5.69 6.17 -0.91
C TYR A 22 6.85 7.00 -1.44
N GLU A 23 8.03 6.40 -1.56
CA GLU A 23 9.22 7.06 -2.11
C GLU A 23 9.00 7.53 -3.56
N GLN A 24 8.35 6.71 -4.38
CA GLN A 24 8.02 7.07 -5.76
C GLN A 24 7.08 8.29 -5.80
N THR A 25 5.98 8.24 -5.03
CA THR A 25 4.99 9.33 -4.94
C THR A 25 5.65 10.62 -4.45
N GLN A 26 6.55 10.53 -3.46
CA GLN A 26 7.30 11.67 -2.95
C GLN A 26 8.22 12.26 -4.04
N ARG A 27 8.93 11.42 -4.80
CA ARG A 27 9.79 11.87 -5.90
C ARG A 27 8.98 12.53 -7.02
N GLU A 28 7.79 12.02 -7.33
CA GLU A 28 6.89 12.61 -8.33
C GLU A 28 6.37 13.99 -7.89
N LEU A 29 6.01 14.13 -6.60
CA LEU A 29 5.60 15.41 -6.03
C LEU A 29 6.72 16.47 -6.15
N LEU A 30 7.96 16.08 -5.80
CA LEU A 30 9.13 16.96 -5.91
C LEU A 30 9.47 17.37 -7.35
N LYS A 31 9.06 16.58 -8.35
CA LYS A 31 9.25 16.89 -9.78
C LYS A 31 8.16 17.77 -10.37
N GLY A 32 7.20 18.24 -9.57
CA GLY A 32 6.08 19.07 -10.02
C GLY A 32 4.93 18.25 -10.63
N GLY A 33 4.76 16.99 -10.20
CA GLY A 33 3.57 16.20 -10.54
C GLY A 33 2.27 16.80 -9.97
N GLU A 34 1.13 16.18 -10.28
CA GLU A 34 -0.18 16.62 -9.80
C GLU A 34 -0.24 16.65 -8.25
N GLU A 35 -0.22 17.86 -7.69
CA GLU A 35 -0.04 18.05 -6.25
C GLU A 35 -1.17 17.45 -5.41
N LYS A 36 -2.43 17.62 -5.81
CA LYS A 36 -3.58 17.15 -5.02
C LYS A 36 -3.66 15.63 -4.92
N GLY A 37 -3.65 14.92 -6.05
CA GLY A 37 -3.71 13.46 -6.07
C GLY A 37 -2.50 12.80 -5.42
N LEU A 38 -1.28 13.32 -5.68
CA LEU A 38 -0.05 12.79 -5.10
C LEU A 38 0.03 13.06 -3.59
N THR A 39 -0.48 14.19 -3.10
CA THR A 39 -0.51 14.49 -1.66
C THR A 39 -1.46 13.55 -0.92
N GLU A 40 -2.69 13.34 -1.42
CA GLU A 40 -3.65 12.38 -0.84
C GLU A 40 -3.07 10.96 -0.86
N LYS A 41 -2.40 10.57 -1.95
CA LYS A 41 -1.70 9.29 -2.07
C LYS A 41 -0.58 9.14 -1.03
N LEU A 42 0.25 10.17 -0.87
CA LEU A 42 1.37 10.19 0.06
C LEU A 42 0.89 10.10 1.52
N GLU A 43 -0.16 10.85 1.87
CA GLU A 43 -0.77 10.80 3.20
C GLU A 43 -1.36 9.42 3.50
N THR A 44 -2.09 8.82 2.53
CA THR A 44 -2.65 7.47 2.67
C THR A 44 -1.55 6.44 2.94
N LEU A 45 -0.47 6.47 2.15
CA LEU A 45 0.68 5.57 2.32
C LEU A 45 1.40 5.79 3.65
N ARG A 46 1.57 7.05 4.06
CA ARG A 46 2.18 7.39 5.35
C ARG A 46 1.37 6.82 6.50
N LEU A 47 0.07 7.10 6.55
CA LEU A 47 -0.80 6.63 7.62
C LEU A 47 -0.86 5.10 7.64
N PHE A 48 -0.89 4.45 6.48
CA PHE A 48 -0.82 2.99 6.40
C PHE A 48 0.51 2.46 6.96
N LEU A 49 1.65 3.05 6.61
CA LEU A 49 2.97 2.71 7.14
C LEU A 49 3.10 2.93 8.65
N GLU A 50 2.40 3.93 9.21
CA GLU A 50 2.42 4.23 10.64
C GLU A 50 1.46 3.37 11.47
N SER A 51 0.37 2.86 10.89
CA SER A 51 -0.73 2.23 11.64
C SER A 51 -0.99 0.75 11.33
N ALA A 52 -0.49 0.22 10.20
CA ALA A 52 -0.76 -1.16 9.82
C ALA A 52 0.08 -2.17 10.61
N ASP A 53 -0.53 -3.31 10.94
CA ASP A 53 0.18 -4.45 11.53
C ASP A 53 0.80 -5.32 10.42
N PHE A 54 2.01 -4.97 10.01
CA PHE A 54 2.72 -5.68 8.94
C PHE A 54 3.06 -7.13 9.27
N SER A 55 3.21 -7.47 10.54
CA SER A 55 3.45 -8.86 10.96
C SER A 55 2.23 -9.73 10.64
N LYS A 56 1.04 -9.23 10.99
CA LYS A 56 -0.22 -9.88 10.66
C LYS A 56 -0.46 -9.93 9.16
N LEU A 57 -0.33 -8.80 8.46
CA LEU A 57 -0.58 -8.73 7.01
C LEU A 57 0.36 -9.63 6.21
N ARG A 58 1.64 -9.69 6.59
CA ARG A 58 2.59 -10.62 5.98
C ARG A 58 2.18 -12.06 6.22
N SER A 59 1.88 -12.44 7.46
CA SER A 59 1.48 -13.80 7.81
C SER A 59 0.20 -14.27 7.10
N GLU A 60 -0.74 -13.36 6.86
CA GLU A 60 -1.98 -13.65 6.11
C GLU A 60 -1.70 -13.79 4.61
N SER A 61 -0.98 -12.84 4.01
CA SER A 61 -0.67 -12.87 2.57
C SER A 61 0.26 -14.02 2.18
N GLU A 62 1.29 -14.31 2.97
CA GLU A 62 2.29 -15.36 2.70
C GLU A 62 1.64 -16.74 2.56
N LYS A 63 0.62 -17.07 3.36
CA LYS A 63 -0.14 -18.32 3.25
C LYS A 63 -0.77 -18.53 1.88
N HIS A 64 -1.27 -17.47 1.26
CA HIS A 64 -1.87 -17.55 -0.08
C HIS A 64 -0.81 -17.53 -1.18
N LEU A 65 0.26 -16.76 -0.99
CA LEU A 65 1.36 -16.68 -1.95
C LEU A 65 2.09 -18.03 -2.09
N VAL A 66 2.30 -18.77 -1.00
CA VAL A 66 2.92 -20.12 -1.07
C VAL A 66 2.01 -21.16 -1.73
N GLU A 67 0.70 -20.95 -1.74
CA GLU A 67 -0.26 -21.77 -2.50
C GLU A 67 -0.29 -21.41 -4.00
N GLY A 68 0.54 -20.45 -4.45
CA GLY A 68 0.59 -19.97 -5.83
C GLY A 68 -0.54 -19.01 -6.19
N LYS A 69 -1.30 -18.51 -5.20
CA LYS A 69 -2.35 -17.51 -5.41
C LYS A 69 -1.75 -16.11 -5.44
N ARG A 70 -2.44 -15.16 -6.08
CA ARG A 70 -2.04 -13.75 -6.04
C ARG A 70 -2.80 -13.03 -4.94
N VAL A 71 -2.14 -12.07 -4.30
CA VAL A 71 -2.74 -11.24 -3.26
C VAL A 71 -2.63 -9.79 -3.70
N LYS A 72 -3.69 -9.02 -3.48
CA LYS A 72 -3.75 -7.57 -3.73
C LYS A 72 -4.27 -6.87 -2.49
N PHE A 73 -3.60 -5.80 -2.09
CA PHE A 73 -4.04 -4.88 -1.05
C PHE A 73 -4.58 -3.61 -1.72
N VAL A 74 -5.79 -3.23 -1.38
CA VAL A 74 -6.39 -1.96 -1.81
C VAL A 74 -6.42 -1.03 -0.62
N LEU A 75 -5.67 0.07 -0.70
CA LEU A 75 -5.66 1.13 0.31
C LEU A 75 -6.57 2.27 -0.13
N SER A 76 -7.29 2.84 0.81
CA SER A 76 -8.09 4.05 0.63
C SER A 76 -7.98 4.95 1.86
N LEU A 77 -8.25 6.24 1.68
CA LEU A 77 -8.39 7.17 2.79
C LEU A 77 -9.87 7.44 3.01
N GLU A 78 -10.39 7.04 4.17
CA GLU A 78 -11.78 7.29 4.57
C GLU A 78 -11.80 8.05 5.89
N GLU A 79 -12.39 9.25 5.88
CA GLU A 79 -12.49 10.13 7.06
C GLU A 79 -11.13 10.41 7.73
N GLY A 80 -10.06 10.53 6.93
CA GLY A 80 -8.70 10.76 7.42
C GLY A 80 -8.02 9.54 8.05
N LYS A 81 -8.61 8.35 7.92
CA LYS A 81 -8.02 7.09 8.38
C LYS A 81 -7.66 6.21 7.18
N PRO A 82 -6.48 5.57 7.19
CA PRO A 82 -6.13 4.60 6.17
C PRO A 82 -7.00 3.36 6.37
N LYS A 83 -7.75 2.98 5.34
CA LYS A 83 -8.40 1.69 5.25
C LYS A 83 -7.65 0.83 4.26
N TYR A 84 -7.66 -0.46 4.51
CA TYR A 84 -7.07 -1.43 3.62
C TYR A 84 -7.90 -2.69 3.55
N GLU A 85 -7.97 -3.27 2.37
CA GLU A 85 -8.61 -4.55 2.11
C GLU A 85 -7.63 -5.48 1.41
N MET A 86 -7.53 -6.71 1.89
CA MET A 86 -6.77 -7.78 1.23
C MET A 86 -7.72 -8.61 0.37
N ARG A 87 -7.37 -8.78 -0.90
CA ARG A 87 -8.09 -9.60 -1.87
C ARG A 87 -7.16 -10.67 -2.43
N ILE A 88 -7.72 -11.86 -2.64
CA ILE A 88 -7.05 -12.96 -3.34
C ILE A 88 -7.53 -12.91 -4.79
N VAL A 89 -6.59 -12.94 -5.73
CA VAL A 89 -6.82 -12.80 -7.18
C VAL A 89 -6.34 -14.05 -7.92
#